data_AF-A0A931PN70-F1
#
_entry.id   AF-A0A931PN70-F1
#
_cell.length_a   1.000
_cell.length_b   1.000
_cell.length_c   1.000
_cell.angle_alpha   90.00
_cell.angle_beta   90.00
_cell.angle_gamma   90.00
#
_symmetry.space_group_name_H-M   'P 1'
#
loop_
_entity.id
_entity.type
_entity.pdbx_description
1 polymer ?
#
loop_
_entity_poly.entity_id
_entity_poly.type
_entity_poly.pdbx_seq_one_letter_code
_entity_poly.pdbx_strand_id
1 'polypeptide(L)'
;MARSAVVVLVLAGVLASPPSALAGAAVMLGGRPAAAAESNFAGERHASPAHRIVVQVNHDTRTDATLDLVLVDDAYRAVRAQQKRDPLFPIDTLPLVVISAAKMRKFMDGPQRLLFGKMDLDVRKQEDVYPSPNAIFISDVTLPDPARLRRALEQGLAYFFNADFHRAVGGLDQARPRPAD
;
A
#
# COMPACT_ATOMS: atom_id res chain seq x y z
N MET A 1 -63.54 8.63 22.38
CA MET A 1 -62.38 8.00 23.07
C MET A 1 -61.61 7.20 22.02
N ALA A 2 -60.29 7.46 21.93
CA ALA A 2 -59.18 6.58 21.49
C ALA A 2 -59.43 5.53 20.39
N ARG A 3 -58.60 5.33 19.36
CA ARG A 3 -57.23 5.77 19.02
C ARG A 3 -56.97 5.30 17.58
N SER A 4 -56.27 6.13 16.82
CA SER A 4 -55.70 5.86 15.50
C SER A 4 -54.77 4.64 15.46
N ALA A 5 -54.72 3.94 14.32
CA ALA A 5 -53.49 3.36 13.79
C ALA A 5 -53.62 3.12 12.27
N VAL A 6 -53.08 4.07 11.51
CA VAL A 6 -52.73 3.93 10.09
C VAL A 6 -51.54 2.98 10.02
N VAL A 7 -51.66 1.87 9.29
CA VAL A 7 -50.50 1.01 8.99
C VAL A 7 -49.95 1.43 7.63
N VAL A 8 -48.78 2.06 7.68
CA VAL A 8 -47.98 2.51 6.54
C VAL A 8 -47.23 1.33 5.92
N LEU A 9 -47.25 1.32 4.59
CA LEU A 9 -46.54 0.46 3.63
C LEU A 9 -45.02 0.52 3.79
N VAL A 10 -44.31 -0.62 3.73
CA VAL A 10 -42.93 -0.66 3.20
C VAL A 10 -42.73 -1.94 2.38
N LEU A 11 -42.74 -1.77 1.05
CA LEU A 11 -42.15 -2.70 0.10
C LEU A 11 -40.64 -2.75 0.36
N ALA A 12 -40.12 -3.86 0.88
CA ALA A 12 -38.68 -4.12 0.89
C ALA A 12 -38.33 -4.92 -0.37
N GLY A 13 -37.93 -4.20 -1.43
CA GLY A 13 -37.29 -4.79 -2.59
C GLY A 13 -35.94 -5.38 -2.18
N VAL A 14 -35.83 -6.71 -2.21
CA VAL A 14 -34.56 -7.41 -2.15
C VAL A 14 -33.86 -7.19 -3.49
N LEU A 15 -33.17 -6.06 -3.61
CA LEU A 15 -32.09 -5.93 -4.58
C LEU A 15 -30.95 -6.80 -4.06
N ALA A 16 -30.81 -7.98 -4.68
CA ALA A 16 -29.64 -8.81 -4.55
C ALA A 16 -28.40 -7.97 -4.93
N SER A 17 -27.67 -7.52 -3.93
CA SER A 17 -26.30 -7.04 -4.10
C SER A 17 -25.51 -8.18 -4.77
N PRO A 18 -24.83 -7.95 -5.90
CA PRO A 18 -23.91 -8.95 -6.40
C PRO A 18 -22.88 -9.22 -5.31
N PRO A 19 -22.46 -10.48 -5.07
CA PRO A 19 -21.29 -10.72 -4.26
C PRO A 19 -20.15 -10.00 -4.97
N SER A 20 -19.66 -8.92 -4.36
CA SER A 20 -18.37 -8.34 -4.68
C SER A 20 -17.33 -9.42 -4.44
N ALA A 21 -17.11 -10.28 -5.44
CA ALA A 21 -15.94 -11.10 -5.55
C ALA A 21 -14.78 -10.11 -5.61
N LEU A 22 -14.20 -9.83 -4.43
CA LEU A 22 -12.92 -9.16 -4.28
C LEU A 22 -11.92 -10.01 -5.03
N ALA A 23 -11.76 -9.72 -6.33
CA ALA A 23 -10.67 -10.22 -7.13
C ALA A 23 -9.41 -9.71 -6.45
N GLY A 24 -8.76 -10.57 -5.66
CA GLY A 24 -7.48 -10.29 -5.04
C GLY A 24 -6.55 -9.79 -6.12
N ALA A 25 -6.03 -8.58 -5.94
CA ALA A 25 -5.13 -7.98 -6.91
C ALA A 25 -3.87 -8.86 -7.01
N ALA A 26 -3.62 -9.41 -8.21
CA ALA A 26 -2.41 -10.16 -8.47
C ALA A 26 -1.22 -9.20 -8.48
N VAL A 27 -0.22 -9.45 -7.63
CA VAL A 27 1.05 -8.70 -7.65
C VAL A 27 1.84 -9.18 -8.85
N MET A 28 2.40 -8.27 -9.65
CA MET A 28 3.28 -8.66 -10.75
C MET A 28 4.73 -8.69 -10.25
N LEU A 29 5.29 -9.88 -10.01
CA LEU A 29 6.73 -10.04 -9.73
C LEU A 29 7.46 -10.34 -11.04
N GLY A 30 8.31 -9.42 -11.51
CA GLY A 30 9.05 -9.62 -12.76
C GLY A 30 8.15 -9.81 -14.00
N GLY A 31 6.99 -9.15 -14.03
CA GLY A 31 6.06 -9.21 -15.16
C GLY A 31 5.12 -10.42 -15.20
N ARG A 32 5.08 -11.26 -14.15
CA ARG A 32 4.10 -12.34 -14.01
C ARG A 32 3.26 -12.21 -12.72
N PRO A 33 1.98 -12.62 -12.74
CA PRO A 33 1.17 -12.64 -11.53
C PRO A 33 1.78 -13.60 -10.50
N ALA A 34 2.07 -13.07 -9.33
CA ALA A 34 2.63 -13.77 -8.19
C ALA A 34 1.51 -14.30 -7.30
N ALA A 35 1.56 -15.60 -7.01
CA ALA A 35 0.66 -16.19 -6.03
C ALA A 35 0.90 -15.58 -4.63
N ALA A 36 -0.12 -15.59 -3.77
CA ALA A 36 0.04 -15.14 -2.39
C ALA A 36 1.19 -15.86 -1.66
N ALA A 37 1.44 -17.13 -2.00
CA ALA A 37 2.53 -17.95 -1.48
C ALA A 37 3.93 -17.59 -2.04
N GLU A 38 4.02 -16.93 -3.20
CA GLU A 38 5.29 -16.51 -3.81
C GLU A 38 5.77 -15.14 -3.31
N SER A 39 4.87 -14.36 -2.71
CA SER A 39 5.24 -13.14 -2.00
C SER A 39 5.44 -13.48 -0.53
N ASN A 40 6.58 -13.12 0.06
CA ASN A 40 6.83 -13.28 1.51
C ASN A 40 5.88 -12.46 2.41
N PHE A 41 4.86 -11.85 1.83
CA PHE A 41 3.83 -11.08 2.51
C PHE A 41 2.55 -11.91 2.60
N ALA A 42 2.21 -12.38 3.81
CA ALA A 42 0.93 -13.01 4.11
C ALA A 42 -0.06 -11.97 4.67
N GLY A 43 -1.21 -11.77 4.03
CA GLY A 43 -2.19 -10.75 4.42
C GLY A 43 -3.34 -10.58 3.43
N GLU A 44 -4.32 -9.76 3.78
CA GLU A 44 -5.44 -9.39 2.90
C GLU A 44 -4.97 -8.42 1.83
N ARG A 45 -5.42 -8.64 0.59
CA ARG A 45 -5.03 -7.84 -0.58
C ARG A 45 -6.22 -7.14 -1.19
N HIS A 46 -6.01 -5.86 -1.46
CA HIS A 46 -6.99 -4.99 -2.06
C HIS A 46 -6.34 -4.21 -3.21
N ALA A 47 -7.18 -3.61 -4.04
CA ALA A 47 -6.76 -2.61 -5.01
C ALA A 47 -7.60 -1.36 -4.80
N SER A 48 -6.98 -0.19 -4.89
CA SER A 48 -7.72 1.07 -4.86
C SER A 48 -8.74 1.11 -6.01
N PRO A 49 -9.95 1.68 -5.80
CA PRO A 49 -11.04 1.58 -6.77
C PRO A 49 -10.75 2.27 -8.12
N ALA A 50 -10.07 3.42 -8.12
CA ALA A 50 -9.86 4.22 -9.32
C ALA A 50 -8.55 3.91 -10.03
N HIS A 51 -7.43 3.87 -9.29
CA HIS A 51 -6.10 3.67 -9.88
C HIS A 51 -5.59 2.24 -9.74
N ARG A 52 -6.33 1.34 -9.08
CA ARG A 52 -5.96 -0.08 -8.93
C ARG A 52 -4.62 -0.28 -8.24
N ILE A 53 -4.22 0.65 -7.36
CA ILE A 53 -2.98 0.57 -6.58
C ILE A 53 -3.11 -0.60 -5.62
N VAL A 54 -2.16 -1.54 -5.68
CA VAL A 54 -2.19 -2.73 -4.85
C VAL A 54 -1.85 -2.36 -3.42
N VAL A 55 -2.74 -2.71 -2.50
CA VAL A 55 -2.52 -2.56 -1.06
C VAL A 55 -2.68 -3.89 -0.37
N GLN A 56 -1.73 -4.21 0.51
CA GLN A 56 -1.75 -5.41 1.31
C GLN A 56 -1.72 -5.04 2.80
N VAL A 57 -2.66 -5.56 3.58
CA VAL A 57 -2.65 -5.47 5.04
C VAL A 57 -2.10 -6.79 5.56
N ASN A 58 -0.89 -6.80 6.13
CA ASN A 58 -0.31 -8.03 6.64
C ASN A 58 -1.09 -8.56 7.85
N HIS A 59 -1.07 -9.88 8.03
CA HIS A 59 -1.66 -10.54 9.21
C HIS A 59 -1.06 -10.10 10.55
N ASP A 60 0.15 -9.53 10.56
CA ASP A 60 0.79 -9.03 11.79
C ASP A 60 0.31 -7.64 12.20
N THR A 61 -0.52 -6.99 11.39
CA THR A 61 -1.19 -5.72 11.70
C THR A 61 -2.23 -5.94 12.79
N ARG A 62 -2.11 -5.20 13.90
CA ARG A 62 -2.98 -5.36 15.09
C ARG A 62 -3.86 -4.14 15.29
N THR A 63 -4.80 -3.92 14.38
CA THR A 63 -5.79 -2.84 14.53
C THR A 63 -7.15 -3.25 13.98
N ASP A 64 -8.20 -2.77 14.62
CA ASP A 64 -9.59 -2.91 14.15
C ASP A 64 -9.94 -1.83 13.11
N ALA A 65 -9.05 -0.85 12.91
CA ALA A 65 -9.22 0.19 11.91
C ALA A 65 -9.05 -0.39 10.50
N THR A 66 -10.09 -0.23 9.68
CA THR A 66 -10.06 -0.63 8.26
C THR A 66 -9.38 0.46 7.42
N LEU A 67 -8.54 0.05 6.47
CA LEU A 67 -7.97 0.97 5.50
C LEU A 67 -9.04 1.44 4.50
N ASP A 68 -9.26 2.75 4.43
CA ASP A 68 -10.06 3.34 3.36
C ASP A 68 -9.27 3.37 2.04
N LEU A 69 -9.69 2.54 1.09
CA LEU A 69 -9.04 2.42 -0.23
C LEU A 69 -9.27 3.65 -1.11
N VAL A 70 -10.31 4.46 -0.86
CA VAL A 70 -10.53 5.73 -1.58
C VAL A 70 -9.44 6.74 -1.21
N LEU A 71 -9.00 6.74 0.05
CA LEU A 71 -7.93 7.59 0.52
C LEU A 71 -6.60 7.34 -0.20
N VAL A 72 -6.36 6.09 -0.62
CA VAL A 72 -5.18 5.71 -1.41
C VAL A 72 -5.21 6.39 -2.79
N ASP A 73 -6.36 6.39 -3.46
CA ASP A 73 -6.54 7.06 -4.75
C ASP A 73 -6.41 8.58 -4.64
N ASP A 74 -6.95 9.17 -3.57
CA ASP A 74 -6.85 10.60 -3.29
C ASP A 74 -5.40 11.02 -3.07
N ALA A 75 -4.66 10.27 -2.24
CA ALA A 75 -3.24 10.51 -1.99
C ALA A 75 -2.42 10.39 -3.29
N TYR A 76 -2.70 9.36 -4.10
CA TYR A 76 -2.03 9.20 -5.39
C TYR A 76 -2.29 10.37 -6.34
N ARG A 77 -3.55 10.83 -6.42
CA ARG A 77 -3.92 11.99 -7.24
C ARG A 77 -3.20 13.25 -6.77
N ALA A 78 -3.11 13.47 -5.46
CA ALA A 78 -2.40 14.60 -4.87
C ALA A 78 -0.91 14.57 -5.24
N VAL A 79 -0.24 13.43 -5.06
CA VAL A 79 1.17 13.25 -5.43
C VAL A 79 1.38 13.45 -6.93
N ARG A 80 0.55 12.85 -7.78
CA ARG A 80 0.66 12.99 -9.25
C ARG A 80 0.51 14.45 -9.69
N ALA A 81 -0.42 15.19 -9.10
CA ALA A 81 -0.60 16.61 -9.39
C ALA A 81 0.62 17.46 -9.00
N GLN A 82 1.31 17.12 -7.92
CA GLN A 82 2.52 17.80 -7.47
C GLN A 82 3.74 17.48 -8.35
N GLN A 83 3.89 16.21 -8.75
CA GLN A 83 5.08 15.75 -9.49
C GLN A 83 5.09 16.17 -10.96
N LYS A 84 3.91 16.45 -11.56
CA LYS A 84 3.76 16.89 -12.96
C LYS A 84 4.46 16.01 -14.00
N ARG A 85 4.59 14.72 -13.72
CA ARG A 85 5.17 13.70 -14.60
C ARG A 85 4.48 12.37 -14.39
N ASP A 86 4.72 11.43 -15.29
CA ASP A 86 4.31 10.04 -15.12
C ASP A 86 5.18 9.32 -14.09
N PRO A 87 4.64 8.31 -13.40
CA PRO A 87 5.40 7.53 -12.44
C PRO A 87 6.53 6.76 -13.14
N LEU A 88 7.67 6.67 -12.48
CA LEU A 88 8.84 5.90 -12.94
C LEU A 88 8.63 4.39 -12.73
N PHE A 89 7.81 4.01 -11.74
CA PHE A 89 7.35 2.65 -11.54
C PHE A 89 5.90 2.51 -12.01
N PRO A 90 5.55 1.44 -12.74
CA PRO A 90 4.15 1.10 -12.96
C PRO A 90 3.45 0.86 -11.61
N ILE A 91 2.21 1.33 -11.47
CA ILE A 91 1.47 1.37 -10.20
C ILE A 91 1.18 0.00 -9.57
N ASP A 92 1.31 -1.08 -10.34
CA ASP A 92 1.10 -2.47 -9.95
C ASP A 92 2.40 -3.21 -9.57
N THR A 93 3.56 -2.56 -9.71
CA THR A 93 4.88 -3.19 -9.44
C THR A 93 5.32 -3.11 -7.99
N LEU A 94 4.89 -2.09 -7.25
CA LEU A 94 5.28 -1.86 -5.86
C LEU A 94 4.03 -1.81 -4.97
N PRO A 95 3.61 -2.93 -4.36
CA PRO A 95 2.47 -2.90 -3.45
C PRO A 95 2.76 -1.99 -2.24
N LEU A 96 1.74 -1.25 -1.81
CA LEU A 96 1.72 -0.65 -0.49
C LEU A 96 1.42 -1.75 0.53
N VAL A 97 2.26 -1.92 1.55
CA VAL A 97 2.11 -3.00 2.53
C VAL A 97 2.00 -2.41 3.93
N VAL A 98 0.83 -2.52 4.54
CA VAL A 98 0.63 -2.15 5.94
C VAL A 98 1.22 -3.23 6.83
N ILE A 99 2.05 -2.83 7.79
CA ILE A 99 2.75 -3.71 8.72
C ILE A 99 2.66 -3.20 10.15
N SER A 100 2.91 -4.08 11.12
CA SER A 100 3.02 -3.64 12.51
C SER A 100 4.14 -2.63 12.73
N ALA A 101 3.92 -1.64 13.59
CA ALA A 101 4.99 -0.71 14.01
C ALA A 101 6.22 -1.42 14.62
N ALA A 102 6.05 -2.62 15.20
CA ALA A 102 7.18 -3.42 15.66
C ALA A 102 8.03 -3.94 14.50
N LYS A 103 7.41 -4.36 13.40
CA LYS A 103 8.10 -4.78 12.17
C LYS A 103 8.71 -3.58 11.44
N MET A 104 8.02 -2.44 11.42
CA MET A 104 8.55 -1.18 10.88
C MET A 104 9.85 -0.77 11.58
N ARG A 105 9.86 -0.75 12.92
CA ARG A 105 11.06 -0.44 13.70
C ARG A 105 12.23 -1.36 13.37
N LYS A 106 12.01 -2.67 13.22
CA LYS A 106 13.06 -3.61 12.81
C LYS A 106 13.65 -3.30 11.43
N PHE A 107 12.86 -2.78 10.49
CA PHE A 107 13.38 -2.34 9.20
C PHE A 107 14.21 -1.07 9.32
N MET A 108 13.79 -0.14 10.17
CA MET A 108 14.49 1.10 10.46
C MET A 108 15.80 0.88 11.23
N ASP A 109 15.79 0.00 12.23
CA ASP A 109 16.95 -0.28 13.08
C ASP A 109 17.96 -1.25 12.43
N GLY A 110 17.59 -1.85 11.29
CA GLY A 110 18.45 -2.77 10.55
C GLY A 110 19.74 -2.10 10.04
N PRO A 111 20.74 -2.88 9.58
CA PRO A 111 21.96 -2.34 9.01
C PRO A 111 21.64 -1.45 7.81
N GLN A 112 22.48 -0.42 7.58
CA GLN A 112 22.35 0.45 6.41
C GLN A 112 22.27 -0.39 5.15
N ARG A 113 21.19 -0.24 4.39
CA ARG A 113 21.07 -0.95 3.12
C ARG A 113 21.87 -0.18 2.09
N LEU A 114 22.93 -0.80 1.58
CA LEU A 114 23.76 -0.26 0.49
C LEU A 114 22.92 0.21 -0.70
N LEU A 115 21.75 -0.42 -0.89
CA LEU A 115 20.74 -0.12 -1.90
C LEU A 115 20.29 1.34 -1.90
N PHE A 116 20.18 1.96 -0.73
CA PHE A 116 19.67 3.32 -0.62
C PHE A 116 20.76 4.36 -0.55
N GLY A 117 22.04 3.99 -0.41
CA GLY A 117 23.16 4.92 -0.38
C GLY A 117 22.89 6.14 0.53
N LYS A 118 22.84 7.34 -0.07
CA LYS A 118 22.53 8.61 0.61
C LYS A 118 21.04 8.77 1.00
N MET A 119 20.13 8.10 0.29
CA MET A 119 18.69 8.13 0.56
C MET A 119 18.30 7.35 1.82
N ASP A 120 19.15 6.43 2.31
CA ASP A 120 18.90 5.67 3.55
C ASP A 120 18.68 6.60 4.75
N LEU A 121 19.45 7.70 4.82
CA LEU A 121 19.30 8.71 5.88
C LEU A 121 17.97 9.45 5.82
N ASP A 122 17.45 9.70 4.62
CA ASP A 122 16.17 10.38 4.45
C ASP A 122 14.99 9.43 4.67
N VAL A 123 15.14 8.16 4.28
CA VAL A 123 14.20 7.08 4.59
C VAL A 123 14.07 6.91 6.10
N ARG A 124 15.19 6.86 6.83
CA ARG A 124 15.18 6.71 8.30
C ARG A 124 14.48 7.84 9.06
N LYS A 125 14.33 9.03 8.45
CA LYS A 125 13.56 10.13 9.04
C LYS A 125 12.04 9.94 8.89
N GLN A 126 11.60 9.02 8.03
CA GLN A 126 10.18 8.76 7.77
C GLN A 126 9.67 7.69 8.73
N GLU A 127 9.15 8.09 9.88
CA GLU A 127 8.76 7.15 10.94
C GLU A 127 7.69 6.12 10.51
N ASP A 128 6.81 6.50 9.59
CA ASP A 128 5.64 5.71 9.20
C ASP A 128 5.77 5.00 7.85
N VAL A 129 6.83 5.29 7.09
CA VAL A 129 6.99 4.83 5.71
C VAL A 129 8.38 4.27 5.53
N TYR A 130 8.47 3.07 4.96
CA TYR A 130 9.73 2.46 4.61
C TYR A 130 9.67 1.89 3.18
N PRO A 131 10.35 2.49 2.20
CA PRO A 131 10.44 1.93 0.86
C PRO A 131 11.41 0.73 0.83
N SER A 132 11.07 -0.28 0.06
CA SER A 132 11.94 -1.41 -0.27
C SER A 132 11.87 -1.70 -1.77
N PRO A 133 12.84 -2.45 -2.34
CA PRO A 133 12.82 -2.76 -3.77
C PRO A 133 11.56 -3.47 -4.27
N ASN A 134 10.81 -4.15 -3.38
CA ASN A 134 9.68 -4.99 -3.76
C ASN A 134 8.34 -4.50 -3.18
N ALA A 135 8.34 -3.47 -2.33
CA ALA A 135 7.16 -2.99 -1.62
C ALA A 135 7.45 -1.66 -0.92
N ILE A 136 6.40 -0.87 -0.71
CA ILE A 136 6.46 0.32 0.14
C ILE A 136 5.68 0.03 1.41
N PHE A 137 6.37 -0.02 2.55
CA PHE A 137 5.76 -0.35 3.81
C PHE A 137 5.17 0.87 4.49
N ILE A 138 3.99 0.72 5.08
CA ILE A 138 3.30 1.74 5.87
C ILE A 138 3.03 1.16 7.26
N SER A 139 3.28 1.95 8.30
CA SER A 139 3.06 1.53 9.68
C SER A 139 1.57 1.52 10.03
N ASP A 140 1.10 0.46 10.70
CA ASP A 140 -0.30 0.31 11.12
C ASP A 140 -0.77 1.35 12.15
N VAL A 141 0.15 1.99 12.87
CA VAL A 141 -0.14 3.12 13.79
C VAL A 141 -0.75 4.33 13.09
N THR A 142 -0.66 4.38 11.76
CA THR A 142 -1.29 5.44 10.96
C THR A 142 -2.78 5.19 10.75
N LEU A 143 -3.24 3.93 10.75
CA LEU A 143 -4.62 3.57 10.38
C LEU A 143 -5.70 4.26 11.25
N PRO A 144 -5.54 4.44 12.56
CA PRO A 144 -6.53 5.14 13.38
C PRO A 144 -6.63 6.66 13.13
N ASP A 145 -5.65 7.27 12.46
CA ASP A 145 -5.58 8.71 12.20
C ASP A 145 -5.57 8.99 10.68
N PRO A 146 -6.72 9.37 10.09
CA PRO A 146 -6.82 9.60 8.65
C PRO A 146 -5.86 10.68 8.11
N ALA A 147 -5.51 11.68 8.92
CA ALA A 147 -4.60 12.74 8.49
C ALA A 147 -3.15 12.23 8.46
N ARG A 148 -2.75 11.46 9.48
CA ARG A 148 -1.44 10.79 9.50
C ARG A 148 -1.32 9.73 8.41
N LEU A 149 -2.35 8.91 8.23
CA LEU A 149 -2.44 7.94 7.14
C LEU A 149 -2.33 8.59 5.77
N ARG A 150 -3.04 9.70 5.53
CA ARG A 150 -2.93 10.47 4.28
C ARG A 150 -1.49 10.92 4.03
N ARG A 151 -0.81 11.49 5.03
CA ARG A 151 0.60 11.91 4.90
C ARG A 151 1.53 10.73 4.60
N ALA A 152 1.36 9.61 5.30
CA ALA A 152 2.14 8.41 5.06
C ALA A 152 1.91 7.83 3.66
N LEU A 153 0.66 7.83 3.18
CA LEU A 153 0.30 7.43 1.82
C LEU A 153 0.93 8.37 0.79
N GLU A 154 0.84 9.69 0.96
CA GLU A 154 1.46 10.65 0.05
C GLU A 154 2.99 10.51 0.01
N GLN A 155 3.63 10.33 1.17
CA GLN A 155 5.08 10.07 1.27
C GLN A 155 5.46 8.75 0.59
N GLY A 156 4.73 7.67 0.85
CA GLY A 156 4.96 6.37 0.22
C GLY A 156 4.76 6.43 -1.29
N LEU A 157 3.62 6.95 -1.74
CA LEU A 157 3.27 7.04 -3.16
C LEU A 157 4.22 7.96 -3.95
N ALA A 158 4.88 8.92 -3.31
CA ALA A 158 5.91 9.74 -3.94
C ALA A 158 7.10 8.90 -4.44
N TYR A 159 7.37 7.72 -3.87
CA TYR A 159 8.43 6.83 -4.34
C TYR A 159 8.20 6.28 -5.75
N PHE A 160 6.95 6.19 -6.22
CA PHE A 160 6.66 5.85 -7.62
C PHE A 160 7.23 6.87 -8.60
N PHE A 161 7.47 8.10 -8.16
CA PHE A 161 8.02 9.18 -8.97
C PHE A 161 9.50 9.42 -8.63
N ASN A 162 10.04 8.87 -7.55
CA ASN A 162 11.39 9.22 -7.08
C ASN A 162 12.49 8.62 -7.98
N ALA A 163 13.30 9.49 -8.60
CA ALA A 163 14.34 9.09 -9.55
C ALA A 163 15.57 8.45 -8.90
N ASP A 164 15.89 8.79 -7.65
CA ASP A 164 16.97 8.15 -6.90
C ASP A 164 16.55 6.74 -6.49
N PHE A 165 15.30 6.58 -6.03
CA PHE A 165 14.73 5.28 -5.70
C PHE A 165 14.62 4.38 -6.93
N HIS A 166 14.14 4.89 -8.06
CA HIS A 166 14.10 4.14 -9.31
C HIS A 166 15.49 3.65 -9.75
N ARG A 167 16.51 4.51 -9.67
CA ARG A 167 17.89 4.12 -9.99
C ARG A 167 18.46 3.08 -9.01
N ALA A 168 18.18 3.24 -7.72
CA ALA A 168 18.59 2.29 -6.69
C ALA A 168 18.01 0.88 -6.93
N VAL A 169 16.72 0.80 -7.25
CA VAL A 169 16.05 -0.47 -7.54
C VAL A 169 16.49 -1.03 -8.90
N GLY A 170 16.55 -0.23 -9.97
CA GLY A 170 17.03 -0.70 -11.27
C GLY A 170 18.49 -1.19 -11.26
N GLY A 171 19.33 -0.62 -10.38
CA GLY A 171 20.69 -1.10 -10.16
C GLY A 171 20.78 -2.49 -9.54
N LEU A 172 19.74 -2.94 -8.82
CA LEU A 172 19.67 -4.31 -8.28
C LEU A 172 19.42 -5.35 -9.35
N ASP A 173 18.49 -5.08 -10.26
CA ASP A 173 18.16 -6.01 -11.35
C ASP A 173 19.37 -6.26 -12.27
N GLN A 174 20.28 -5.29 -12.32
CA GLN A 174 21.52 -5.37 -13.11
C GLN A 174 22.72 -5.92 -12.33
N ALA A 175 22.64 -6.01 -10.99
CA ALA A 175 23.71 -6.52 -10.16
C ALA A 175 23.79 -8.05 -10.32
N ARG A 176 24.72 -8.53 -11.17
CA ARG A 176 25.02 -9.97 -11.23
C ARG A 176 25.55 -10.44 -9.87
N PRO A 177 25.02 -11.54 -9.31
CA PRO A 177 25.62 -12.14 -8.12
C PRO A 177 27.08 -12.48 -8.45
N ARG A 178 28.00 -12.12 -7.54
CA ARG A 178 29.37 -12.59 -7.65
C ARG A 178 29.36 -14.12 -7.56
N PRO A 179 30.17 -14.84 -8.35
CA PRO A 179 30.38 -16.26 -8.11
C PRO A 179 30.77 -16.45 -6.65
N ALA A 180 30.20 -17.47 -5.99
CA ALA A 180 30.63 -17.84 -4.65
C ALA A 180 32.08 -18.34 -4.76
N ASP A 181 32.98 -17.74 -3.99
CA ASP A 181 34.36 -18.20 -3.81
C ASP A 181 34.40 -19.51 -3.00
#